data_AF-A0A7X8EMD9-F1
#
_entry.id   AF-A0A7X8EMD9-F1
#
_cell.length_a   1.000
_cell.length_b   1.000
_cell.length_c   1.000
_cell.angle_alpha   90.00
_cell.angle_beta   90.00
_cell.angle_gamma   90.00
#
_symmetry.space_group_name_H-M   'P 1'
#
loop_
_entity.id
_entity.type
_entity.pdbx_description
1 polymer ?
#
loop_
_entity_poly.entity_id
_entity_poly.type
_entity_poly.pdbx_seq_one_letter_code
_entity_poly.pdbx_strand_id
1 'polypeptide(L)'
;MGEKCLLERFGAPRELMVSMGDHAGYALEKCAAQGAKNIYLFAHASKGAKVAAGLFNTHCRFGDARLETLAACAGAAGAAKEQIREILSLPLAEEAVTLLRKWKLNGAFDLAAERAHWRCSLLLGGKVPLGVALLSLEGEVVGSFPKIGEEVQSWEKLPSSA
;
A
#
# COMPACT_ATOMS: atom_id res chain seq x y z
N MET A 1 13.72 -2.04 3.85
CA MET A 1 13.12 -0.72 4.15
C MET A 1 11.75 -0.84 4.80
N GLY A 2 10.76 -1.51 4.21
CA GLY A 2 9.46 -1.73 4.88
C GLY A 2 9.55 -2.41 6.27
N GLU A 3 10.49 -3.33 6.43
CA GLU A 3 10.82 -3.96 7.73
C GLU A 3 11.27 -2.95 8.80
N LYS A 4 12.01 -1.91 8.42
CA LYS A 4 12.50 -0.87 9.34
C LYS A 4 11.34 -0.12 10.00
N CYS A 5 10.33 0.25 9.21
CA CYS A 5 9.13 0.92 9.70
C CYS A 5 8.40 0.05 10.74
N LEU A 6 8.19 -1.24 10.42
CA LEU A 6 7.53 -2.19 11.32
C LEU A 6 8.29 -2.40 12.64
N LEU A 7 9.61 -2.48 12.59
CA LEU A 7 10.45 -2.67 13.78
C LEU A 7 10.56 -1.40 14.63
N GLU A 8 10.95 -0.28 14.01
CA GLU A 8 11.31 0.94 14.74
C GLU A 8 10.09 1.76 15.17
N ARG A 9 9.04 1.83 14.32
CA ARG A 9 7.85 2.63 14.62
C ARG A 9 6.79 1.84 15.38
N PHE A 10 6.58 0.57 15.01
CA PHE A 10 5.47 -0.23 15.54
C PHE A 10 5.91 -1.33 16.52
N GLY A 11 7.21 -1.56 16.69
CA GLY A 11 7.72 -2.59 17.60
C GLY A 11 7.27 -4.01 17.22
N ALA A 12 7.03 -4.27 15.94
CA ALA A 12 6.55 -5.57 15.48
C ALA A 12 7.63 -6.65 15.70
N PRO A 13 7.31 -7.81 16.32
CA PRO A 13 8.25 -8.91 16.46
C PRO A 13 8.70 -9.45 15.10
N ARG A 14 10.01 -9.69 14.93
CA ARG A 14 10.58 -10.20 13.66
C ARG A 14 9.96 -11.52 13.26
N GLU A 15 9.63 -12.38 14.23
CA GLU A 15 9.02 -13.69 13.98
C GLU A 15 7.62 -13.60 13.33
N LEU A 16 6.94 -12.46 13.46
CA LEU A 16 5.62 -12.21 12.86
C LEU A 16 5.71 -11.53 11.49
N MET A 17 6.91 -11.16 11.04
CA MET A 17 7.11 -10.41 9.80
C MET A 17 7.42 -11.35 8.64
N VAL A 18 6.65 -11.21 7.56
CA VAL A 18 6.83 -11.98 6.33
C VAL A 18 7.34 -11.07 5.22
N SER A 19 8.52 -11.37 4.69
CA SER A 19 9.04 -10.69 3.49
C SER A 19 8.44 -11.31 2.23
N MET A 20 7.81 -10.48 1.39
CA MET A 20 7.09 -10.94 0.18
C MET A 20 7.86 -10.75 -1.13
N GLY A 21 8.92 -9.95 -1.15
CA GLY A 21 9.62 -9.58 -2.39
C GLY A 21 8.67 -8.92 -3.40
N ASP A 22 8.42 -9.60 -4.52
CA ASP A 22 7.44 -9.20 -5.54
C ASP A 22 6.17 -10.06 -5.56
N HIS A 23 6.06 -11.05 -4.67
CA HIS A 23 4.99 -12.06 -4.67
C HIS A 23 3.96 -11.77 -3.56
N ALA A 24 3.34 -10.58 -3.62
CA ALA A 24 2.39 -10.13 -2.59
C ALA A 24 1.22 -11.11 -2.43
N GLY A 25 0.61 -11.57 -3.54
CA GLY A 25 -0.51 -12.51 -3.50
C GLY A 25 -0.16 -13.82 -2.81
N TYR A 26 0.95 -14.44 -3.21
CA TYR A 26 1.43 -15.69 -2.61
C TYR A 26 1.68 -15.54 -1.11
N ALA A 27 2.31 -14.45 -0.67
CA ALA A 27 2.57 -14.20 0.74
C ALA A 27 1.25 -14.07 1.53
N LEU A 28 0.28 -13.31 1.02
CA LEU A 28 -1.03 -13.12 1.65
C LEU A 28 -1.78 -14.46 1.79
N GLU A 29 -1.83 -15.26 0.73
CA GLU A 29 -2.49 -16.56 0.73
C GLU A 29 -1.82 -17.52 1.73
N LYS A 30 -0.48 -17.51 1.82
CA LYS A 30 0.25 -18.33 2.79
C LYS A 30 -0.01 -17.91 4.23
N CYS A 31 -0.04 -16.61 4.52
CA CYS A 31 -0.42 -16.12 5.85
C CYS A 31 -1.83 -16.58 6.22
N ALA A 32 -2.80 -16.43 5.32
CA ALA A 32 -4.18 -16.88 5.55
C ALA A 32 -4.27 -18.40 5.74
N ALA A 33 -3.58 -19.19 4.91
CA ALA A 33 -3.56 -20.65 5.00
C ALA A 33 -2.92 -21.16 6.30
N GLN A 34 -2.00 -20.40 6.90
CA GLN A 34 -1.42 -20.69 8.21
C GLN A 34 -2.28 -20.22 9.40
N GLY A 35 -3.48 -19.68 9.14
CA GLY A 35 -4.42 -19.29 10.19
C GLY A 35 -4.12 -17.92 10.81
N ALA A 36 -3.48 -17.00 10.07
CA ALA A 36 -3.31 -15.63 10.52
C ALA A 36 -4.67 -15.00 10.85
N LYS A 37 -4.79 -14.46 12.08
CA LYS A 37 -6.04 -13.85 12.55
C LYS A 37 -6.29 -12.48 11.95
N ASN A 38 -5.22 -11.69 11.77
CA ASN A 38 -5.21 -10.39 11.12
C ASN A 38 -3.95 -10.30 10.23
N ILE A 39 -4.04 -9.60 9.10
CA ILE A 39 -2.91 -9.37 8.20
C ILE A 39 -2.72 -7.86 7.99
N TYR A 40 -1.48 -7.38 8.05
CA TYR A 40 -1.14 -6.00 7.71
C TYR A 40 -0.13 -5.96 6.57
N LEU A 41 -0.56 -5.47 5.42
CA LEU A 41 0.28 -5.33 4.23
C LEU A 41 0.98 -3.97 4.24
N PHE A 42 2.30 -3.98 4.40
CA PHE A 42 3.15 -2.80 4.25
C PHE A 42 3.89 -2.87 2.92
N ALA A 43 3.65 -1.91 2.03
CA ALA A 43 4.26 -1.88 0.71
C ALA A 43 4.72 -0.47 0.35
N HIS A 44 5.83 -0.33 -0.38
CA HIS A 44 6.16 0.96 -1.00
C HIS A 44 5.02 1.42 -1.91
N ALA A 45 4.75 2.72 -1.96
CA ALA A 45 3.61 3.28 -2.69
C ALA A 45 3.55 2.80 -4.15
N SER A 46 4.69 2.68 -4.84
CA SER A 46 4.75 2.12 -6.20
C SER A 46 4.34 0.64 -6.30
N LYS A 47 4.71 -0.21 -5.34
CA LYS A 47 4.25 -1.61 -5.28
C LYS A 47 2.79 -1.71 -4.86
N GLY A 48 2.38 -0.90 -3.88
CA GLY A 48 1.00 -0.83 -3.43
C GLY A 48 0.04 -0.36 -4.52
N ALA A 49 0.46 0.57 -5.39
CA ALA A 49 -0.31 0.96 -6.56
C ALA A 49 -0.58 -0.22 -7.52
N LYS A 50 0.38 -1.13 -7.69
CA LYS A 50 0.15 -2.36 -8.47
C LYS A 50 -0.88 -3.28 -7.79
N VAL A 51 -0.77 -3.46 -6.48
CA VAL A 51 -1.77 -4.24 -5.71
C VAL A 51 -3.16 -3.60 -5.80
N ALA A 52 -3.25 -2.27 -5.73
CA ALA A 52 -4.50 -1.51 -5.92
C ALA A 52 -5.09 -1.71 -7.33
N ALA A 53 -4.24 -1.88 -8.35
CA ALA A 53 -4.64 -2.26 -9.71
C ALA A 53 -5.03 -3.75 -9.85
N GLY A 54 -4.85 -4.57 -8.82
CA GLY A 54 -5.08 -6.02 -8.86
C GLY A 54 -3.89 -6.85 -9.35
N LEU A 55 -2.71 -6.26 -9.48
CA LEU A 55 -1.47 -6.95 -9.85
C LEU A 55 -0.77 -7.45 -8.58
N PHE A 56 -0.98 -8.72 -8.23
CA PHE A 56 -0.40 -9.34 -7.03
C PHE A 56 1.03 -9.87 -7.19
N ASN A 57 1.53 -9.90 -8.43
CA ASN A 57 2.95 -9.97 -8.72
C ASN A 57 3.44 -8.57 -9.09
N THR A 58 4.26 -7.96 -8.24
CA THR A 58 4.67 -6.56 -8.41
C THR A 58 5.86 -6.39 -9.33
N HIS A 59 6.48 -7.49 -9.78
CA HIS A 59 7.62 -7.44 -10.69
C HIS A 59 7.20 -6.82 -12.04
N CYS A 60 8.08 -6.02 -12.66
CA CYS A 60 7.77 -5.26 -13.89
C CYS A 60 7.30 -6.13 -15.07
N ARG A 61 7.75 -7.39 -15.13
CA ARG A 61 7.35 -8.35 -16.18
C ARG A 61 5.89 -8.78 -16.14
N PHE A 62 5.19 -8.62 -15.01
CA PHE A 62 3.81 -9.09 -14.84
C PHE A 62 2.77 -7.97 -14.97
N GLY A 63 3.16 -6.87 -15.60
CA GLY A 63 2.32 -5.71 -15.85
C GLY A 63 2.81 -4.47 -15.11
N ASP A 64 2.43 -3.32 -15.65
CA ASP A 64 2.59 -2.02 -15.03
C ASP A 64 1.27 -1.27 -15.09
N ALA A 65 0.94 -0.61 -13.99
CA ALA A 65 -0.27 0.19 -13.81
C ALA A 65 -0.05 1.28 -12.75
N ARG A 66 1.21 1.55 -12.39
CA ARG A 66 1.56 2.36 -11.22
C ARG A 66 1.12 3.80 -11.41
N LEU A 67 1.47 4.41 -12.55
CA LEU A 67 1.17 5.80 -12.84
C LEU A 67 -0.32 5.98 -13.11
N GLU A 68 -0.96 5.06 -13.81
CA GLU A 68 -2.40 5.07 -14.09
C GLU A 68 -3.21 5.00 -12.79
N THR A 69 -2.81 4.11 -11.87
CA THR A 69 -3.48 3.98 -10.58
C THR A 69 -3.27 5.21 -9.71
N LEU A 70 -2.03 5.71 -9.62
CA LEU A 70 -1.74 6.93 -8.86
C LEU A 70 -2.45 8.15 -9.45
N ALA A 71 -2.50 8.29 -10.77
CA ALA A 71 -3.22 9.37 -11.46
C ALA A 71 -4.73 9.29 -11.22
N ALA A 72 -5.31 8.10 -11.26
CA ALA A 72 -6.73 7.89 -10.95
C ALA A 72 -7.05 8.23 -9.48
N CYS A 73 -6.20 7.79 -8.53
CA CYS A 73 -6.32 8.18 -7.12
C CYS A 73 -6.14 9.69 -6.92
N ALA A 74 -5.20 10.32 -7.64
CA ALA A 74 -4.95 11.75 -7.60
C ALA A 74 -6.17 12.54 -8.08
N GLY A 75 -6.76 12.17 -9.22
CA GLY A 75 -7.97 12.79 -9.73
C GLY A 75 -9.14 12.67 -8.75
N ALA A 76 -9.31 11.49 -8.15
CA ALA A 76 -10.32 11.28 -7.10
C ALA A 76 -10.04 12.10 -5.82
N ALA A 77 -8.76 12.43 -5.54
CA ALA A 77 -8.36 13.31 -4.45
C ALA A 77 -8.39 14.81 -4.81
N GLY A 78 -8.89 15.18 -6.00
CA GLY A 78 -9.05 16.58 -6.43
C GLY A 78 -7.90 17.14 -7.25
N ALA A 79 -7.03 16.30 -7.81
CA ALA A 79 -5.98 16.78 -8.73
C ALA A 79 -6.58 17.46 -9.97
N ALA A 80 -5.96 18.55 -10.40
CA ALA A 80 -6.26 19.19 -11.67
C ALA A 80 -5.88 18.30 -12.86
N LYS A 81 -6.51 18.56 -14.01
CA LYS A 81 -6.25 17.82 -15.25
C LYS A 81 -4.77 17.84 -15.64
N GLU A 82 -4.10 18.97 -15.43
CA GLU A 82 -2.69 19.17 -15.74
C GLU A 82 -1.80 18.31 -14.84
N GLN A 83 -2.13 18.19 -13.56
CA GLN A 83 -1.42 17.33 -12.60
C GLN A 83 -1.57 15.84 -12.96
N ILE A 84 -2.77 15.42 -13.36
CA ILE A 84 -3.02 14.04 -13.83
C ILE A 84 -2.18 13.74 -15.07
N ARG A 85 -2.16 14.66 -16.05
CA ARG A 85 -1.34 14.54 -17.26
C ARG A 85 0.14 14.46 -16.94
N GLU A 86 0.61 15.28 -16.01
CA GLU A 86 2.00 15.26 -15.55
C GLU A 86 2.35 13.90 -14.95
N ILE A 87 1.54 13.36 -14.03
CA ILE A 87 1.75 12.01 -13.47
C ILE A 87 1.87 10.95 -14.57
N LEU A 88 0.95 10.96 -15.54
CA LEU A 88 0.93 9.97 -16.63
C LEU A 88 2.12 10.10 -17.60
N SER A 89 2.81 11.24 -17.60
CA SER A 89 3.98 11.49 -18.45
C SER A 89 5.31 11.07 -17.81
N LEU A 90 5.30 10.74 -16.51
CA LEU A 90 6.52 10.41 -15.77
C LEU A 90 7.10 9.06 -16.20
N PRO A 91 8.42 8.88 -16.11
CA PRO A 91 9.03 7.56 -16.34
C PRO A 91 8.97 6.68 -15.09
N LEU A 92 8.97 7.27 -13.89
CA LEU A 92 9.04 6.55 -12.61
C LEU A 92 7.88 6.90 -11.69
N ALA A 93 7.28 5.86 -11.09
CA ALA A 93 6.19 6.03 -10.11
C ALA A 93 6.61 6.78 -8.84
N GLU A 94 7.89 6.73 -8.46
CA GLU A 94 8.39 7.45 -7.28
C GLU A 94 8.41 8.98 -7.49
N GLU A 95 8.55 9.44 -8.75
CA GLU A 95 8.40 10.85 -9.08
C GLU A 95 6.94 11.29 -8.86
N ALA A 96 5.97 10.43 -9.20
CA ALA A 96 4.55 10.71 -8.96
C ALA A 96 4.24 10.83 -7.47
N VAL A 97 4.82 9.95 -6.63
CA VAL A 97 4.70 10.03 -5.16
C VAL A 97 5.21 11.39 -4.65
N THR A 98 6.35 11.84 -5.15
CA THR A 98 6.95 13.14 -4.79
C THR A 98 6.05 14.31 -5.18
N LEU A 99 5.51 14.30 -6.40
CA LEU A 99 4.59 15.34 -6.87
C LEU A 99 3.28 15.38 -6.07
N LEU A 100 2.69 14.22 -5.77
CA LEU A 100 1.47 14.14 -4.96
C LEU A 100 1.65 14.76 -3.57
N ARG A 101 2.79 14.51 -2.91
CA ARG A 101 3.13 15.16 -1.64
C ARG A 101 3.28 16.67 -1.81
N LYS A 102 4.02 17.11 -2.85
CA LYS A 102 4.22 18.54 -3.15
C LYS A 102 2.91 19.27 -3.38
N TRP A 103 1.96 18.64 -4.05
CA TRP A 103 0.63 19.17 -4.33
C TRP A 103 -0.36 19.02 -3.17
N LYS A 104 0.07 18.48 -2.02
CA LYS A 104 -0.77 18.20 -0.84
C LYS A 104 -1.96 17.27 -1.13
N LEU A 105 -1.80 16.36 -2.09
CA LEU A 105 -2.80 15.37 -2.49
C LEU A 105 -2.59 14.02 -1.77
N ASN A 106 -2.25 14.05 -0.48
CA ASN A 106 -1.94 12.84 0.29
C ASN A 106 -3.13 11.86 0.36
N GLY A 107 -4.37 12.34 0.23
CA GLY A 107 -5.56 11.49 0.15
C GLY A 107 -5.54 10.51 -1.03
N ALA A 108 -4.74 10.76 -2.08
CA ALA A 108 -4.53 9.80 -3.16
C ALA A 108 -3.87 8.50 -2.66
N PHE A 109 -2.99 8.57 -1.66
CA PHE A 109 -2.35 7.39 -1.09
C PHE A 109 -3.32 6.58 -0.22
N ASP A 110 -4.21 7.24 0.53
CA ASP A 110 -5.27 6.56 1.29
C ASP A 110 -6.24 5.84 0.35
N LEU A 111 -6.65 6.48 -0.75
CA LEU A 111 -7.48 5.87 -1.79
C LEU A 111 -6.79 4.67 -2.47
N ALA A 112 -5.47 4.77 -2.70
CA ALA A 112 -4.69 3.65 -3.23
C ALA A 112 -4.61 2.51 -2.20
N ALA A 113 -4.39 2.81 -0.93
CA ALA A 113 -4.36 1.82 0.16
C ALA A 113 -5.70 1.12 0.32
N GLU A 114 -6.81 1.86 0.24
CA GLU A 114 -8.17 1.32 0.29
C GLU A 114 -8.44 0.38 -0.89
N ARG A 115 -8.08 0.79 -2.11
CA ARG A 115 -8.21 -0.09 -3.28
C ARG A 115 -7.37 -1.35 -3.13
N ALA A 116 -6.12 -1.23 -2.68
CA ALA A 116 -5.27 -2.39 -2.40
C ALA A 116 -5.90 -3.30 -1.34
N HIS A 117 -6.44 -2.73 -0.26
CA HIS A 117 -7.19 -3.47 0.76
C HIS A 117 -8.32 -4.28 0.12
N TRP A 118 -9.18 -3.64 -0.67
CA TRP A 118 -10.30 -4.34 -1.33
C TRP A 118 -9.82 -5.46 -2.26
N ARG A 119 -8.75 -5.24 -3.02
CA ARG A 119 -8.16 -6.30 -3.87
C ARG A 119 -7.66 -7.47 -3.03
N CYS A 120 -6.92 -7.21 -1.96
CA CYS A 120 -6.42 -8.23 -1.05
C CYS A 120 -7.56 -8.98 -0.34
N SER A 121 -8.58 -8.27 0.14
CA SER A 121 -9.76 -8.86 0.77
C SER A 121 -10.49 -9.80 -0.20
N LEU A 122 -10.65 -9.40 -1.47
CA LEU A 122 -11.22 -10.27 -2.51
C LEU A 122 -10.36 -11.52 -2.77
N LEU A 123 -9.03 -11.35 -2.88
CA LEU A 123 -8.09 -12.46 -3.03
C LEU A 123 -8.23 -13.49 -1.89
N LEU A 124 -8.42 -13.01 -0.66
CA LEU A 124 -8.55 -13.85 0.55
C LEU A 124 -10.00 -14.30 0.82
N GLY A 125 -10.95 -13.99 -0.07
CA GLY A 125 -12.36 -14.33 0.08
C GLY A 125 -13.06 -13.65 1.26
N GLY A 126 -12.54 -12.52 1.75
CA GLY A 126 -13.12 -11.71 2.83
C GLY A 126 -13.04 -12.32 4.23
N LYS A 127 -12.25 -13.40 4.41
CA LYS A 127 -12.24 -14.19 5.66
C LYS A 127 -11.25 -13.69 6.71
N VAL A 128 -10.26 -12.89 6.29
CA VAL A 128 -9.16 -12.45 7.15
C VAL A 128 -9.18 -10.92 7.20
N PRO A 129 -9.38 -10.31 8.37
CA PRO A 129 -9.24 -8.88 8.53
C PRO A 129 -7.87 -8.39 8.06
N LEU A 130 -7.88 -7.32 7.26
CA LEU A 130 -6.69 -6.85 6.59
C LEU A 130 -6.55 -5.33 6.69
N GLY A 131 -5.35 -4.86 7.01
CA GLY A 131 -4.96 -3.46 6.88
C GLY A 131 -3.89 -3.29 5.78
N VAL A 132 -3.86 -2.15 5.12
CA VAL A 132 -2.84 -1.80 4.13
C VAL A 132 -2.21 -0.47 4.49
N ALA A 133 -0.88 -0.41 4.46
CA ALA A 133 -0.10 0.81 4.60
C ALA A 133 0.84 0.98 3.39
N LEU A 134 0.79 2.16 2.79
CA LEU A 134 1.70 2.57 1.75
C LEU A 134 2.85 3.36 2.34
N LEU A 135 4.06 3.02 1.93
CA LEU A 135 5.29 3.59 2.42
C LEU A 135 5.99 4.46 1.37
N SER A 136 6.62 5.54 1.80
CA SER A 136 7.65 6.23 1.01
C SER A 136 8.90 5.35 0.86
N LEU A 137 9.89 5.81 0.09
CA LEU A 137 11.19 5.12 0.01
C LEU A 137 11.93 5.15 1.36
N GLU A 138 11.75 6.21 2.13
CA GLU A 138 12.33 6.39 3.47
C GLU A 138 11.65 5.53 4.55
N GLY A 139 10.50 4.91 4.22
CA GLY A 139 9.74 4.07 5.14
C GLY A 139 8.66 4.81 5.94
N GLU A 140 8.34 6.05 5.57
CA GLU A 140 7.22 6.80 6.17
C GLU A 140 5.89 6.25 5.66
N VAL A 141 4.89 6.11 6.54
CA VAL A 141 3.52 5.80 6.10
C VAL A 141 2.92 7.03 5.42
N VAL A 142 2.68 6.96 4.12
CA VAL A 142 2.12 8.05 3.31
C VAL A 142 0.63 7.92 3.07
N GLY A 143 0.09 6.70 3.19
CA GLY A 143 -1.34 6.44 3.12
C GLY A 143 -1.68 5.08 3.71
N SER A 144 -2.91 4.90 4.16
CA SER A 144 -3.31 3.63 4.79
C SER A 144 -4.82 3.43 4.76
N PHE A 145 -5.23 2.17 4.74
CA PHE A 145 -6.62 1.78 4.94
C PHE A 145 -6.72 0.47 5.74
N PRO A 146 -7.46 0.44 6.87
CA PRO A 146 -8.04 1.61 7.53
C PRO A 146 -6.98 2.62 7.97
N LYS A 147 -7.39 3.85 8.28
CA LYS A 147 -6.46 4.95 8.55
C LYS A 147 -5.63 4.66 9.81
N ILE A 148 -4.30 4.68 9.67
CA ILE A 148 -3.36 4.63 10.79
C ILE A 148 -3.17 6.05 11.32
N GLY A 149 -3.67 6.31 12.54
CA GLY A 149 -3.46 7.58 13.24
C GLY A 149 -2.00 7.78 13.68
N GLU A 150 -1.62 9.02 13.99
CA GLU A 150 -0.27 9.35 14.47
C GLU A 150 0.01 8.75 15.85
N GLU A 151 -1.04 8.55 16.65
CA GLU A 151 -1.02 7.92 17.97
C GLU A 151 -0.74 6.41 17.94
N VAL A 152 -0.88 5.77 16.78
CA VAL A 152 -0.63 4.34 16.61
C VAL A 152 0.87 4.09 16.49
N GLN A 153 1.47 3.65 17.59
CA GLN A 153 2.90 3.32 17.71
C GLN A 153 3.17 1.86 18.12
N SER A 154 2.12 1.03 18.15
CA SER A 154 2.26 -0.41 18.43
C SER A 154 1.56 -1.22 17.35
N TRP A 155 2.20 -2.31 16.93
CA TRP A 155 1.66 -3.25 15.95
C TRP A 155 0.31 -3.85 16.39
N GLU A 156 0.10 -4.02 17.70
CA GLU A 156 -1.15 -4.55 18.27
C GLU A 156 -2.34 -3.62 18.04
N LYS A 157 -2.07 -2.32 17.88
CA LYS A 157 -3.08 -1.28 17.66
C LYS A 157 -3.26 -0.94 16.18
N LEU A 158 -2.59 -1.66 15.28
CA LEU A 158 -2.78 -1.43 13.85
C LEU A 158 -4.25 -1.73 13.48
N PRO A 159 -4.90 -0.85 12.73
CA PRO A 159 -6.28 -1.05 12.35
C PRO A 159 -6.38 -2.02 11.17
N SER A 160 -7.41 -2.85 11.20
CA SER A 160 -7.78 -3.77 10.11
C SER A 160 -9.27 -3.63 9.83
N SER A 161 -9.76 -4.26 8.77
CA SER A 161 -11.19 -4.24 8.42
C SER A 161 -12.12 -5.01 9.40
N ALA A 162 -11.64 -5.41 10.57
CA ALA A 162 -12.44 -6.03 11.63
C ALA A 162 -13.26 -4.98 12.39
#